data_AF-A0A851B5T8-F1
#
_entry.id   AF-A0A851B5T8-F1
#
_cell.length_a   1.000
_cell.length_b   1.000
_cell.length_c   1.000
_cell.angle_alpha   90.00
_cell.angle_beta   90.00
_cell.angle_gamma   90.00
#
_symmetry.space_group_name_H-M   'P 1'
#
loop_
_entity.id
_entity.type
_entity.pdbx_description
1 polymer ?
#
loop_
_entity_poly.entity_id
_entity_poly.type
_entity_poly.pdbx_seq_one_letter_code
_entity_poly.pdbx_strand_id
1 'polypeptide(L)'
;GFSKQMVEILSKHKVAFSSFDVFSDEEVRQGLKSFSKWPTYPQLYVAGELLGGLDIVKLDKICPKVQKCEDGGGELLKSLINKAPVMLFMKGSKQMAKCGFSKQIIEIMNNTGVDYETFDILEDEEVRQGLKSFSNWPTYPQLYVKGELVGGLDIVKELKESGELLPVLKGEN
;
A
#
# COMPACT_ATOMS: atom_id res chain seq x y z
N GLY A 1 -18.83 20.68 19.46
CA GLY A 1 -19.00 19.30 19.97
C GLY A 1 -18.30 18.34 19.04
N PHE A 2 -17.67 17.28 19.58
CA PHE A 2 -16.83 16.33 18.83
C PHE A 2 -17.53 15.74 17.59
N SER A 3 -18.83 15.45 17.67
CA SER A 3 -19.62 14.93 16.54
C SER A 3 -19.75 15.92 15.36
N LYS A 4 -19.83 17.23 15.61
CA LYS A 4 -19.93 18.25 14.55
C LYS A 4 -18.63 18.33 13.73
N GLN A 5 -17.49 18.28 14.40
CA GLN A 5 -16.18 18.31 13.74
C GLN A 5 -15.99 17.12 12.80
N MET A 6 -16.38 15.89 13.21
CA MET A 6 -16.31 14.72 12.33
C MET A 6 -17.16 14.87 11.06
N VAL A 7 -18.38 15.39 11.20
CA VAL A 7 -19.28 15.61 10.06
C VAL A 7 -18.70 16.63 9.08
N GLU A 8 -18.15 17.74 9.58
CA GLU A 8 -17.52 18.76 8.73
C GLU A 8 -16.30 18.20 7.98
N ILE A 9 -15.50 17.36 8.64
CA ILE A 9 -14.32 16.71 8.08
C ILE A 9 -14.68 15.76 6.93
N LEU A 10 -15.63 14.85 7.17
CA LEU A 10 -16.05 13.86 6.18
C LEU A 10 -16.71 14.54 4.98
N SER A 11 -17.50 15.59 5.24
CA SER A 11 -18.13 16.42 4.20
C SER A 11 -17.09 17.16 3.36
N LYS A 12 -16.05 17.73 3.99
CA LYS A 12 -14.94 18.42 3.29
C LYS A 12 -14.20 17.49 2.32
N HIS A 13 -14.04 16.22 2.67
CA HIS A 13 -13.35 15.22 1.85
C HIS A 13 -14.30 14.45 0.90
N LYS A 14 -15.57 14.87 0.81
CA LYS A 14 -16.61 14.21 -0.01
C LYS A 14 -16.74 12.70 0.28
N VAL A 15 -16.49 12.29 1.51
CA VAL A 15 -16.67 10.90 1.95
C VAL A 15 -18.15 10.70 2.23
N ALA A 16 -18.76 9.68 1.63
CA ALA A 16 -20.13 9.29 1.98
C ALA A 16 -20.13 8.65 3.37
N PHE A 17 -20.97 9.14 4.28
CA PHE A 17 -21.08 8.62 5.64
C PHE A 17 -22.54 8.58 6.10
N SER A 18 -22.81 7.68 7.04
CA SER A 18 -24.04 7.68 7.83
C SER A 18 -23.70 8.00 9.28
N SER A 19 -24.59 8.73 9.94
CA SER A 19 -24.47 9.02 11.37
C SER A 19 -25.65 8.43 12.11
N PHE A 20 -25.39 7.78 13.24
CA PHE A 20 -26.42 7.26 14.13
C PHE A 20 -26.23 7.84 15.53
N ASP A 21 -27.32 8.32 16.14
CA ASP A 21 -27.27 8.82 17.51
C ASP A 21 -27.38 7.67 18.51
N VAL A 22 -26.23 7.27 19.04
CA VAL A 22 -26.12 6.17 20.01
C VAL A 22 -26.79 6.47 21.35
N PHE A 23 -27.12 7.73 21.65
CA PHE A 23 -27.87 8.06 22.88
C PHE A 23 -29.38 7.85 22.73
N SER A 24 -29.87 7.70 21.50
CA SER A 24 -31.28 7.46 21.22
C SER A 24 -31.69 5.98 21.39
N ASP A 25 -30.73 5.05 21.40
CA ASP A 25 -30.98 3.60 21.50
C ASP A 25 -29.98 2.93 22.46
N GLU A 26 -30.49 2.48 23.61
CA GLU A 26 -29.66 1.90 24.67
C GLU A 26 -29.12 0.52 24.34
N GLU A 27 -29.86 -0.30 23.59
CA GLU A 27 -29.41 -1.63 23.15
C GLU A 27 -28.22 -1.48 22.20
N VAL A 28 -28.32 -0.57 21.24
CA VAL A 28 -27.22 -0.24 20.32
C VAL A 28 -26.02 0.30 21.10
N ARG A 29 -26.23 1.16 22.11
CA ARG A 29 -25.16 1.70 22.94
C ARG A 29 -24.40 0.62 23.71
N GLN A 30 -25.11 -0.29 24.37
CA GLN A 30 -24.48 -1.36 25.14
C GLN A 30 -23.83 -2.40 24.23
N GLY A 31 -24.49 -2.75 23.11
CA GLY A 31 -23.94 -3.63 22.09
C GLY A 31 -22.63 -3.08 21.50
N LEU A 32 -22.61 -1.81 21.11
CA LEU A 32 -21.40 -1.17 20.59
C LEU A 32 -20.28 -1.07 21.63
N LYS A 33 -20.58 -0.78 22.91
CA LYS A 33 -19.55 -0.80 23.97
C LYS A 33 -18.91 -2.18 24.11
N SER A 34 -19.71 -3.24 24.10
CA SER A 34 -19.22 -4.61 24.20
C SER A 34 -18.45 -5.05 22.95
N PHE A 35 -18.90 -4.63 21.76
CA PHE A 35 -18.31 -4.99 20.48
C PHE A 35 -16.99 -4.24 20.22
N SER A 36 -16.97 -2.92 20.42
CA SER A 36 -15.83 -2.04 20.16
C SER A 36 -14.73 -2.13 21.21
N LYS A 37 -15.10 -2.45 22.46
CA LYS A 37 -14.25 -2.27 23.66
C LYS A 37 -13.68 -0.85 23.80
N TRP A 38 -14.28 0.15 23.13
CA TRP A 38 -13.77 1.51 23.08
C TRP A 38 -14.45 2.37 24.16
N PRO A 39 -13.68 3.16 24.94
CA PRO A 39 -14.19 3.78 26.16
C PRO A 39 -15.10 4.99 25.91
N THR A 40 -15.00 5.65 24.75
CA THR A 40 -15.63 6.97 24.50
C THR A 40 -16.35 7.07 23.16
N TYR A 41 -17.24 8.05 23.04
CA TYR A 41 -17.91 8.45 21.79
C TYR A 41 -17.45 9.86 21.38
N PRO A 42 -17.49 10.23 20.09
CA PRO A 42 -18.02 9.47 18.95
C PRO A 42 -17.08 8.36 18.45
N GLN A 43 -17.65 7.30 17.86
CA GLN A 43 -16.92 6.18 17.26
C GLN A 43 -17.08 6.22 15.74
N LEU A 44 -15.98 6.16 14.99
CA LEU A 44 -15.99 6.11 13.52
C LEU A 44 -15.74 4.68 13.05
N TYR A 45 -16.63 4.20 12.18
CA TYR A 45 -16.51 2.89 11.55
C TYR A 45 -16.33 3.05 10.04
N VAL A 46 -15.38 2.30 9.46
CA VAL A 46 -15.18 2.24 8.01
C VAL A 46 -15.16 0.76 7.62
N ALA A 47 -16.03 0.38 6.67
CA ALA A 47 -16.19 -1.01 6.21
C ALA A 47 -16.46 -2.04 7.33
N GLY A 48 -17.10 -1.61 8.43
CA GLY A 48 -17.42 -2.46 9.58
C GLY A 48 -16.34 -2.53 10.66
N GLU A 49 -15.17 -1.91 10.44
CA GLU A 49 -14.07 -1.84 11.41
C GLU A 49 -14.07 -0.50 12.15
N LEU A 50 -13.83 -0.52 13.46
CA LEU A 50 -13.72 0.68 14.29
C LEU A 50 -12.36 1.35 14.06
N LEU A 51 -12.35 2.58 13.55
CA LEU A 51 -11.13 3.38 13.42
C LEU A 51 -10.78 4.17 14.69
N GLY A 52 -11.75 4.39 15.59
CA GLY A 52 -11.56 5.07 16.87
C GLY A 52 -12.44 6.32 17.05
N GLY A 53 -12.06 7.17 18.01
CA GLY A 53 -12.70 8.46 18.30
C GLY A 53 -11.87 9.67 17.86
N LEU A 54 -12.31 10.89 18.21
CA LEU A 54 -11.73 12.15 17.69
C LEU A 54 -10.22 12.29 17.96
N ASP A 55 -9.71 11.71 19.04
CA ASP A 55 -8.29 11.80 19.43
C ASP A 55 -7.34 11.06 18.46
N ILE A 56 -7.85 10.13 17.64
CA ILE A 56 -7.06 9.36 16.66
C ILE A 56 -7.15 9.94 15.26
N VAL A 57 -8.16 10.77 14.98
CA VAL A 57 -8.37 11.37 13.66
C VAL A 57 -7.44 12.58 13.48
N LYS A 58 -6.13 12.34 13.40
CA LYS A 58 -5.20 13.28 12.76
C LYS A 58 -5.47 13.26 11.25
N LEU A 59 -6.31 14.21 10.86
CA LEU A 59 -6.83 14.52 9.53
C LEU A 59 -5.87 14.51 8.32
N ASP A 60 -4.56 14.57 8.54
CA ASP A 60 -3.57 14.52 7.45
C ASP A 60 -3.42 13.11 6.85
N LYS A 61 -3.95 12.07 7.51
CA LYS A 61 -3.90 10.68 7.04
C LYS A 61 -5.17 10.19 6.32
N ILE A 62 -6.20 11.03 6.14
CA ILE A 62 -7.41 10.62 5.41
C ILE A 62 -7.22 10.85 3.91
N CYS A 63 -6.33 10.06 3.32
CA CYS A 63 -6.31 9.83 1.88
C CYS A 63 -7.34 8.75 1.53
N PRO A 64 -8.02 8.84 0.37
CA PRO A 64 -9.13 7.96 0.02
C PRO A 64 -8.61 6.61 -0.47
N LYS A 65 -8.11 5.75 0.42
CA LYS A 65 -7.94 4.32 0.12
C LYS A 65 -8.19 3.48 1.36
N VAL A 66 -9.30 2.75 1.32
CA VAL A 66 -9.46 1.44 1.96
C VAL A 66 -8.15 0.67 1.80
N GLN A 67 -7.35 0.56 2.87
CA GLN A 67 -6.47 -0.59 3.12
C GLN A 67 -5.90 -0.56 4.55
N LYS A 68 -6.47 -1.41 5.40
CA LYS A 68 -5.96 -2.06 6.62
C LYS A 68 -4.55 -1.64 7.10
N CYS A 69 -4.50 -1.11 8.33
CA CYS A 69 -3.26 -0.84 9.08
C CYS A 69 -3.16 -1.80 10.27
N GLU A 70 -2.28 -2.80 10.15
CA GLU A 70 -1.48 -3.27 11.28
C GLU A 70 -0.02 -3.26 10.82
N ASP A 71 0.86 -2.79 11.70
CA ASP A 71 2.32 -2.74 11.60
C ASP A 71 2.96 -1.56 10.83
N GLY A 72 3.70 -0.71 11.56
CA GLY A 72 4.32 0.54 11.10
C GLY A 72 5.36 0.41 9.97
N GLY A 73 5.69 -0.81 9.54
CA GLY A 73 6.54 -1.05 8.37
C GLY A 73 5.78 -1.01 7.03
N GLY A 74 4.48 -1.32 7.02
CA GLY A 74 3.71 -1.43 5.77
C GLY A 74 3.53 -0.11 5.01
N GLU A 75 3.39 1.01 5.74
CA GLU A 75 3.27 2.35 5.12
C GLU A 75 4.56 2.75 4.40
N LEU A 76 5.72 2.44 4.97
CA LEU A 76 7.03 2.71 4.35
C LEU A 76 7.21 1.91 3.06
N LEU A 77 6.94 0.59 3.12
CA LEU A 77 7.03 -0.30 1.96
C LEU A 77 6.08 0.16 0.84
N LYS A 78 4.84 0.51 1.18
CA LYS A 78 3.88 1.07 0.23
C LYS A 78 4.38 2.38 -0.38
N SER A 79 4.99 3.26 0.39
CA SER A 79 5.58 4.49 -0.15
C SER A 79 6.74 4.20 -1.09
N LEU A 80 7.56 3.19 -0.80
CA LEU A 80 8.70 2.79 -1.63
C LEU A 80 8.25 2.16 -2.95
N ILE A 81 7.32 1.20 -2.93
CA ILE A 81 6.82 0.56 -4.16
C ILE A 81 6.05 1.54 -5.07
N ASN A 82 5.46 2.60 -4.49
CA ASN A 82 4.73 3.64 -5.23
C ASN A 82 5.60 4.88 -5.54
N LYS A 83 6.91 4.85 -5.22
CA LYS A 83 7.80 5.99 -5.47
C LYS A 83 7.91 6.32 -6.96
N ALA A 84 7.84 5.31 -7.81
CA ALA A 84 7.79 5.44 -9.27
C ALA A 84 6.69 4.53 -9.84
N PRO A 85 6.17 4.82 -11.05
CA PRO A 85 5.21 3.94 -11.73
C PRO A 85 5.75 2.53 -11.96
N VAL A 86 7.07 2.40 -12.14
CA VAL A 86 7.76 1.13 -12.29
C VAL A 86 8.95 1.12 -11.32
N MET A 87 8.91 0.22 -10.35
CA MET A 87 9.92 0.05 -9.31
C MET A 87 10.54 -1.34 -9.39
N LEU A 88 11.86 -1.41 -9.47
CA LEU A 88 12.62 -2.66 -9.51
C LEU A 88 13.47 -2.81 -8.24
N PHE A 89 13.14 -3.78 -7.40
CA PHE A 89 13.90 -4.12 -6.20
C PHE A 89 14.90 -5.22 -6.52
N MET A 90 16.19 -4.93 -6.30
CA MET A 90 17.27 -5.80 -6.78
C MET A 90 18.52 -5.67 -5.90
N LYS A 91 19.52 -6.53 -6.14
CA LYS A 91 20.83 -6.45 -5.50
C LYS A 91 21.77 -5.59 -6.33
N GLY A 92 22.15 -4.42 -5.80
CA GLY A 92 22.86 -3.38 -6.55
C GLY A 92 21.91 -2.37 -7.18
N SER A 93 22.44 -1.57 -8.10
CA SER A 93 21.72 -0.47 -8.75
C SER A 93 21.73 -0.58 -10.28
N LYS A 94 20.93 0.25 -10.97
CA LYS A 94 20.90 0.36 -12.44
C LYS A 94 22.30 0.53 -13.06
N GLN A 95 23.20 1.25 -12.39
CA GLN A 95 24.56 1.50 -12.86
C GLN A 95 25.56 0.42 -12.42
N MET A 96 25.30 -0.25 -11.28
CA MET A 96 26.24 -1.19 -10.68
C MET A 96 25.52 -2.44 -10.17
N ALA A 97 25.12 -3.30 -11.11
CA ALA A 97 24.46 -4.56 -10.80
C ALA A 97 25.46 -5.59 -10.22
N LYS A 98 25.19 -6.04 -8.99
CA LYS A 98 26.08 -6.93 -8.22
C LYS A 98 25.80 -8.43 -8.43
N CYS A 99 24.82 -8.78 -9.26
CA CYS A 99 24.38 -10.16 -9.48
C CYS A 99 23.99 -10.41 -10.95
N GLY A 100 24.20 -11.64 -11.46
CA GLY A 100 23.86 -12.01 -12.85
C GLY A 100 22.36 -11.91 -13.16
N PHE A 101 21.49 -12.22 -12.20
CA PHE A 101 20.03 -12.07 -12.37
C PHE A 101 19.60 -10.60 -12.44
N SER A 102 20.25 -9.77 -11.62
CA SER A 102 20.10 -8.32 -11.60
C SER A 102 20.52 -7.66 -12.91
N LYS A 103 21.59 -8.13 -13.56
CA LYS A 103 22.02 -7.66 -14.88
C LYS A 103 21.01 -7.99 -15.98
N GLN A 104 20.50 -9.23 -15.98
CA GLN A 104 19.54 -9.69 -16.99
C GLN A 104 18.24 -8.89 -16.95
N ILE A 105 17.67 -8.63 -15.77
CA ILE A 105 16.43 -7.85 -15.68
C ILE A 105 16.64 -6.39 -16.11
N ILE A 106 17.77 -5.78 -15.76
CA ILE A 106 18.11 -4.41 -16.22
C ILE A 106 18.20 -4.37 -17.74
N GLU A 107 18.83 -5.35 -18.37
CA GLU A 107 18.94 -5.41 -19.82
C GLU A 107 17.56 -5.52 -20.48
N ILE A 108 16.68 -6.38 -19.94
CA ILE A 108 15.30 -6.49 -20.42
C ILE A 108 14.55 -5.15 -20.27
N MET A 109 14.63 -4.53 -19.09
CA MET A 109 13.97 -3.26 -18.79
C MET A 109 14.51 -2.09 -19.62
N ASN A 110 15.82 -2.06 -19.91
CA ASN A 110 16.40 -1.03 -20.77
C ASN A 110 15.94 -1.19 -22.22
N ASN A 111 15.74 -2.43 -22.68
CA ASN A 111 15.26 -2.71 -24.03
C ASN A 111 13.79 -2.33 -24.24
N THR A 112 12.97 -2.23 -23.19
CA THR A 112 11.57 -1.77 -23.33
C THR A 112 11.46 -0.26 -23.50
N GLY A 113 12.49 0.50 -23.14
CA GLY A 113 12.50 1.96 -23.21
C GLY A 113 11.57 2.65 -22.20
N VAL A 114 11.01 1.91 -21.23
CA VAL A 114 10.15 2.45 -20.17
C VAL A 114 11.02 3.01 -19.05
N ASP A 115 10.67 4.16 -18.51
CA ASP A 115 11.31 4.71 -17.32
C ASP A 115 10.98 3.86 -16.08
N TYR A 116 12.02 3.46 -15.35
CA TYR A 116 11.92 2.70 -14.12
C TYR A 116 13.01 3.12 -13.15
N GLU A 117 12.69 3.02 -11.86
CA GLU A 117 13.60 3.26 -10.75
C GLU A 117 14.05 1.92 -10.15
N THR A 118 15.26 1.92 -9.56
CA THR A 118 15.81 0.73 -8.89
C THR A 118 16.08 1.01 -7.43
N PHE A 119 15.83 0.03 -6.57
CA PHE A 119 16.18 0.10 -5.15
C PHE A 119 17.14 -1.06 -4.79
N ASP A 120 18.27 -0.74 -4.16
CA ASP A 120 19.23 -1.74 -3.69
C ASP A 120 18.78 -2.30 -2.35
N ILE A 121 18.24 -3.51 -2.36
CA ILE A 121 17.78 -4.22 -1.15
C ILE A 121 18.92 -4.63 -0.21
N LEU A 122 20.18 -4.42 -0.60
CA LEU A 122 21.34 -4.63 0.28
C LEU A 122 21.62 -3.42 1.17
N GLU A 123 21.08 -2.24 0.85
CA GLU A 123 21.25 -1.03 1.68
C GLU A 123 20.30 -1.02 2.89
N ASP A 124 19.16 -1.71 2.79
CA ASP A 124 18.13 -1.74 3.82
C ASP A 124 17.55 -3.16 4.01
N GLU A 125 17.94 -3.82 5.10
CA GLU A 125 17.49 -5.17 5.43
C GLU A 125 16.03 -5.20 5.89
N GLU A 126 15.50 -4.12 6.48
CA GLU A 126 14.09 -4.03 6.87
C GLU A 126 13.20 -4.00 5.63
N VAL A 127 13.56 -3.19 4.63
CA VAL A 127 12.86 -3.18 3.33
C VAL A 127 12.96 -4.54 2.66
N ARG A 128 14.12 -5.18 2.69
CA ARG A 128 14.34 -6.50 2.08
C ARG A 128 13.45 -7.59 2.68
N GLN A 129 13.39 -7.67 4.01
CA GLN A 129 12.55 -8.68 4.68
C GLN A 129 11.08 -8.29 4.59
N GLY A 130 10.77 -7.01 4.75
CA GLY A 130 9.43 -6.45 4.64
C GLY A 130 8.80 -6.74 3.28
N LEU A 131 9.51 -6.52 2.17
CA LEU A 131 8.99 -6.80 0.82
C LEU A 131 8.69 -8.28 0.60
N LYS A 132 9.55 -9.19 1.08
CA LYS A 132 9.29 -10.65 0.95
C LYS A 132 7.97 -11.04 1.62
N SER A 133 7.74 -10.53 2.82
CA SER A 133 6.50 -10.77 3.57
C SER A 133 5.31 -10.05 2.96
N PHE A 134 5.50 -8.81 2.51
CA PHE A 134 4.45 -7.97 1.91
C PHE A 134 3.93 -8.55 0.61
N SER A 135 4.84 -9.00 -0.25
CA SER A 135 4.53 -9.50 -1.59
C SER A 135 4.37 -11.01 -1.65
N ASN A 136 4.57 -11.69 -0.51
CA ASN A 136 4.64 -13.15 -0.40
C ASN A 136 5.59 -13.78 -1.46
N TRP A 137 6.69 -13.08 -1.78
CA TRP A 137 7.62 -13.48 -2.84
C TRP A 137 9.03 -13.71 -2.27
N PRO A 138 9.59 -14.92 -2.36
CA PRO A 138 10.79 -15.27 -1.60
C PRO A 138 12.11 -14.77 -2.24
N THR A 139 12.09 -14.42 -3.53
CA THR A 139 13.30 -14.18 -4.33
C THR A 139 13.43 -12.75 -4.84
N TYR A 140 14.64 -12.39 -5.30
CA TYR A 140 14.94 -11.13 -5.96
C TYR A 140 15.69 -11.43 -7.26
N PRO A 141 15.57 -10.60 -8.31
CA PRO A 141 14.90 -9.28 -8.34
C PRO A 141 13.35 -9.37 -8.33
N GLN A 142 12.68 -8.31 -7.85
CA GLN A 142 11.21 -8.16 -7.85
C GLN A 142 10.81 -6.87 -8.59
N LEU A 143 9.88 -7.00 -9.53
CA LEU A 143 9.35 -5.89 -10.32
C LEU A 143 7.95 -5.50 -9.84
N TYR A 144 7.75 -4.21 -9.58
CA TYR A 144 6.46 -3.62 -9.23
C TYR A 144 6.05 -2.59 -10.27
N VAL A 145 4.76 -2.59 -10.61
CA VAL A 145 4.15 -1.58 -11.48
C VAL A 145 2.93 -1.00 -10.77
N LYS A 146 2.86 0.32 -10.65
CA LYS A 146 1.79 1.07 -9.97
C LYS A 146 1.46 0.53 -8.56
N GLY A 147 2.49 0.06 -7.85
CA GLY A 147 2.37 -0.50 -6.51
C GLY A 147 1.96 -1.97 -6.44
N GLU A 148 1.80 -2.65 -7.58
CA GLU A 148 1.46 -4.07 -7.66
C GLU A 148 2.66 -4.92 -8.09
N LEU A 149 2.82 -6.09 -7.49
CA LEU A 149 3.90 -7.03 -7.85
C LEU A 149 3.58 -7.65 -9.21
N VAL A 150 4.47 -7.46 -10.17
CA VAL A 150 4.44 -8.18 -11.46
C VAL A 150 5.09 -9.55 -11.31
N GLY A 151 6.26 -9.60 -10.65
CA GLY A 151 6.97 -10.85 -10.41
C GLY A 151 8.50 -10.73 -10.39
N GLY A 152 9.17 -11.86 -10.51
CA GLY A 152 10.62 -11.97 -10.60
C GLY A 152 11.17 -11.97 -12.02
N LEU A 153 12.48 -12.25 -12.17
CA LEU A 153 13.15 -12.31 -13.48
C LEU A 153 12.47 -13.29 -14.46
N ASP A 154 12.08 -14.47 -13.98
CA ASP A 154 11.53 -15.52 -14.85
C ASP A 154 10.20 -15.09 -15.46
N ILE A 155 9.30 -14.52 -14.65
CA ILE A 155 8.02 -13.94 -15.11
C ILE A 155 8.28 -12.79 -16.10
N VAL A 156 9.25 -11.91 -15.80
CA VAL A 156 9.58 -10.81 -16.71
C VAL A 156 10.12 -11.31 -18.05
N LYS A 157 10.85 -12.42 -18.07
CA LYS A 157 11.30 -13.08 -19.31
C LYS A 157 10.11 -13.64 -20.09
N GLU A 158 9.22 -14.37 -19.41
CA GLU A 158 8.01 -14.92 -20.03
C GLU A 158 7.14 -13.81 -20.63
N LEU A 159 6.92 -12.71 -19.91
CA LEU A 159 6.18 -11.53 -20.40
C LEU A 159 6.87 -10.87 -21.60
N LYS A 160 8.21 -10.89 -21.63
CA LYS A 160 8.97 -10.38 -22.78
C LYS A 160 8.77 -11.27 -24.00
N GLU A 161 8.79 -12.59 -23.81
CA GLU A 161 8.61 -13.58 -24.87
C GLU A 161 7.16 -13.60 -25.39
N SER A 162 6.16 -13.37 -24.52
CA SER A 162 4.75 -13.25 -24.90
C SER A 162 4.42 -11.88 -25.54
N GLY A 163 5.29 -10.88 -25.38
CA GLY A 163 5.06 -9.52 -25.85
C GLY A 163 4.16 -8.68 -24.93
N GLU A 164 3.75 -9.21 -23.78
CA GLU A 164 2.86 -8.54 -22.81
C GLU A 164 3.61 -7.65 -21.81
N LEU A 165 4.94 -7.72 -21.77
CA LEU A 165 5.75 -6.93 -20.85
C LEU A 165 5.52 -5.42 -20.99
N LEU A 166 5.49 -4.89 -22.23
CA LEU A 166 5.30 -3.46 -22.49
C LEU A 166 3.94 -2.94 -21.99
N PRO A 167 2.81 -3.59 -22.34
CA PRO A 167 1.49 -3.26 -21.77
C PRO A 167 1.46 -3.29 -20.24
N VAL A 168 2.06 -4.33 -19.65
CA VAL A 168 2.15 -4.47 -18.18
C VAL A 168 2.93 -3.31 -17.58
N LEU A 169 4.09 -2.94 -18.14
CA LEU A 169 4.92 -1.84 -17.64
C LEU A 169 4.24 -0.46 -17.76
N LYS A 170 3.40 -0.25 -18.78
CA LYS A 170 2.58 0.97 -18.91
C LYS A 170 1.35 0.95 -17.99
N GLY A 171 1.03 -0.22 -17.43
CA GLY A 171 -0.16 -0.48 -16.63
C GLY A 171 -1.43 -0.27 -17.46
N GLU A 172 -1.44 -0.82 -18.68
CA GLU A 172 -2.58 -0.90 -19.60
C GLU A 172 -3.35 -2.23 -19.45
N ASN A 173 -3.17 -2.94 -18.33
CA ASN A 173 -3.78 -4.24 -18.04
C ASN A 173 -4.90 -4.15 -17.02
#